data_AF-A0A7S0BCK5-F1
#
_entry.id   AF-A0A7S0BCK5-F1
#
_cell.length_a   1.000
_cell.length_b   1.000
_cell.length_c   1.000
_cell.angle_alpha   90.00
_cell.angle_beta   90.00
_cell.angle_gamma   90.00
#
_symmetry.space_group_name_H-M   'P 1'
#
loop_
_entity.id
_entity.type
_entity.pdbx_description
1 polymer ?
#
loop_
_entity_poly.entity_id
_entity_poly.type
_entity_poly.pdbx_seq_one_letter_code
_entity_poly.pdbx_strand_id
1 'polypeptide(L)'
;AKPPRGPRFASGPPTMARAAFALGLAAACAWPPCGAADVCAAPGSCLAADDTPQAGVELLQHGAERSRRGRAELEAGASAQTRRQRRQRDLAFLHVPYNFGHTVERVALLGANSSFSEYSSAALLSDATFIPEQVRQERLTKKMVSGGELWGRMYPAMAAVNNVTGCKNVFTPPKYWPEELAREYVGNKTTFGMLRDPYERLVALFRGSLGDDYGGDYSRFYPTCDVNAAVRQMMLDVKAGGKFDHECTYVPQAEYFEGEYGIKLAVDNRLFPDSFNKVMKEHGYDAIQVADNDVMHVGNCNDSWSWQLDCETRALVQEVYAADFKLICEKFGYCDLNDNTCIHGVAQMCPQKATEGLKSNC
;
A
#
# COMPACT_ATOMS: atom_id res chain seq x y z
N ALA A 1 -0.26 20.63 -45.72
CA ALA A 1 -1.68 20.74 -45.34
C ALA A 1 -1.86 20.10 -43.96
N LYS A 2 -2.48 20.80 -43.00
CA LYS A 2 -2.80 20.21 -41.69
C LYS A 2 -3.96 19.22 -41.85
N PRO A 3 -3.93 18.04 -41.19
CA PRO A 3 -5.05 17.11 -41.26
C PRO A 3 -6.26 17.66 -40.49
N PRO A 4 -7.49 17.30 -40.87
CA PRO A 4 -8.70 17.79 -40.22
C PRO A 4 -8.82 17.20 -38.82
N ARG A 5 -9.19 18.05 -37.85
CA ARG A 5 -9.53 17.62 -36.49
C ARG A 5 -10.87 16.89 -36.53
N GLY A 6 -10.88 15.63 -36.08
CA GLY A 6 -12.10 14.83 -35.92
C GLY A 6 -13.06 15.41 -34.86
N PRO A 7 -14.30 14.91 -34.81
CA PRO A 7 -15.35 15.47 -33.96
C PRO A 7 -15.03 15.27 -32.48
N ARG A 8 -15.18 16.35 -31.71
CA ARG A 8 -15.12 16.31 -30.24
C ARG A 8 -16.40 15.66 -29.72
N PHE A 9 -16.29 14.48 -29.11
CA PHE A 9 -17.35 13.96 -28.26
C PHE A 9 -17.43 14.82 -26.99
N ALA A 10 -18.59 15.44 -26.77
CA ALA A 10 -18.90 16.11 -25.51
C ALA A 10 -19.24 15.03 -24.48
N SER A 11 -18.31 14.75 -23.57
CA SER A 11 -18.62 14.03 -22.33
C SER A 11 -19.44 14.94 -21.43
N GLY A 12 -20.73 14.63 -21.27
CA GLY A 12 -21.55 15.21 -20.21
C GLY A 12 -21.05 14.74 -18.82
N PRO A 13 -21.37 15.49 -17.75
CA PRO A 13 -20.97 15.10 -16.40
C PRO A 13 -21.63 13.77 -16.00
N PRO A 14 -20.89 12.83 -15.37
CA PRO A 14 -21.47 11.58 -14.91
C PRO A 14 -22.42 11.87 -13.75
N THR A 15 -23.68 11.46 -13.90
CA THR A 15 -24.62 11.34 -12.79
C THR A 15 -24.08 10.28 -11.83
N MET A 16 -23.66 10.69 -10.62
CA MET A 16 -23.31 9.77 -9.54
C MET A 16 -24.56 9.00 -9.10
N ALA A 17 -24.74 7.80 -9.66
CA ALA A 17 -25.58 6.80 -9.05
C ALA A 17 -24.80 6.20 -7.87
N ARG A 18 -25.29 6.44 -6.65
CA ARG A 18 -24.79 5.78 -5.43
C ARG A 18 -25.09 4.28 -5.53
N ALA A 19 -24.12 3.50 -6.02
CA ALA A 19 -24.10 2.06 -5.81
C ALA A 19 -23.61 1.79 -4.38
N ALA A 20 -24.53 1.35 -3.51
CA ALA A 20 -24.14 0.71 -2.26
C ALA A 20 -23.49 -0.64 -2.61
N PHE A 21 -22.16 -0.70 -2.56
CA PHE A 21 -21.42 -1.94 -2.74
C PHE A 21 -21.59 -2.81 -1.48
N ALA A 22 -22.26 -3.94 -1.67
CA ALA A 22 -22.19 -5.07 -0.76
C ALA A 22 -20.83 -5.77 -0.99
N LEU A 23 -19.93 -5.66 -0.01
CA LEU A 23 -18.77 -6.53 0.10
C LEU A 23 -19.26 -7.97 0.28
N GLY A 24 -19.07 -8.80 -0.74
CA GLY A 24 -19.27 -10.24 -0.68
C GLY A 24 -18.23 -10.88 0.24
N LEU A 25 -18.48 -10.81 1.54
CA LEU A 25 -17.83 -11.64 2.56
C LEU A 25 -18.43 -13.05 2.50
N ALA A 26 -17.73 -13.98 1.84
CA ALA A 26 -17.92 -15.40 2.12
C ALA A 26 -17.16 -15.76 3.40
N ALA A 27 -17.72 -15.39 4.55
CA ALA A 27 -17.27 -15.85 5.86
C ALA A 27 -18.44 -16.58 6.54
N ALA A 28 -18.47 -17.91 6.40
CA ALA A 28 -19.37 -18.77 7.15
C ALA A 28 -18.88 -18.86 8.61
N CYS A 29 -19.37 -17.97 9.47
CA CYS A 29 -19.25 -18.09 10.92
C CYS A 29 -20.64 -17.84 11.54
N ALA A 30 -21.34 -18.93 11.84
CA ALA A 30 -22.52 -18.89 12.68
C ALA A 30 -22.11 -18.50 14.11
N TRP A 31 -22.71 -17.42 14.64
CA TRP A 31 -22.67 -17.08 16.05
C TRP A 31 -24.10 -17.11 16.61
N PRO A 32 -24.31 -17.60 17.85
CA PRO A 32 -25.63 -17.70 18.46
C PRO A 32 -26.11 -16.33 18.98
N PRO A 33 -27.42 -16.13 19.18
CA PRO A 33 -27.96 -14.88 19.70
C PRO A 33 -27.68 -14.75 21.19
N CYS A 34 -27.04 -13.65 21.59
CA CYS A 34 -27.00 -13.21 22.99
C CYS A 34 -28.31 -12.52 23.35
N GLY A 35 -28.93 -13.02 24.41
CA GLY A 35 -30.16 -12.48 24.99
C GLY A 35 -29.96 -11.15 25.71
N ALA A 36 -31.07 -10.42 25.78
CA ALA A 36 -31.24 -9.19 26.54
C ALA A 36 -31.24 -9.44 28.06
N ALA A 37 -30.68 -8.51 28.83
CA ALA A 37 -31.10 -8.22 30.20
C ALA A 37 -30.64 -6.81 30.63
N ASP A 38 -31.62 -6.01 31.02
CA ASP A 38 -31.55 -4.75 31.77
C ASP A 38 -30.84 -4.90 33.13
N VAL A 39 -30.12 -3.86 33.59
CA VAL A 39 -30.21 -3.33 34.99
C VAL A 39 -29.68 -1.87 35.01
N CYS A 40 -30.55 -0.94 35.40
CA CYS A 40 -30.20 0.40 35.91
C CYS A 40 -30.19 0.39 37.45
N ALA A 41 -29.17 1.00 38.09
CA ALA A 41 -29.19 1.65 39.44
C ALA A 41 -27.74 2.14 39.75
N ALA A 42 -27.42 3.43 39.81
CA ALA A 42 -27.66 4.47 40.85
C ALA A 42 -26.31 4.85 41.53
N PRO A 43 -26.05 6.15 41.80
CA PRO A 43 -24.76 6.65 42.30
C PRO A 43 -24.75 6.82 43.83
N GLY A 44 -23.61 6.61 44.48
CA GLY A 44 -23.51 6.78 45.93
C GLY A 44 -22.10 6.91 46.51
N SER A 45 -21.95 7.97 47.30
CA SER A 45 -21.03 8.18 48.43
C SER A 45 -19.56 8.53 48.17
N CYS A 46 -19.27 9.83 48.38
CA CYS A 46 -18.02 10.34 48.89
C CYS A 46 -17.84 9.89 50.35
N LEU A 47 -16.67 9.37 50.70
CA LEU A 47 -16.20 9.28 52.08
C LEU A 47 -14.83 9.95 52.18
N ALA A 48 -14.80 10.98 53.03
CA ALA A 48 -13.60 11.58 53.58
C ALA A 48 -13.05 10.69 54.69
N ALA A 49 -11.72 10.58 54.75
CA ALA A 49 -10.95 10.14 55.90
C ALA A 49 -9.58 10.82 55.74
N ASP A 50 -9.22 11.81 56.55
CA ASP A 50 -8.86 11.83 57.98
C ASP A 50 -7.35 11.88 58.16
N ASP A 51 -6.98 12.80 59.04
CA ASP A 51 -5.65 13.29 59.36
C ASP A 51 -4.71 12.24 59.94
N THR A 52 -3.41 12.34 59.63
CA THR A 52 -2.32 11.77 60.45
C THR A 52 -0.98 12.47 60.12
N PRO A 53 0.03 12.41 61.01
CA PRO A 53 0.72 13.61 61.48
C PRO A 53 2.08 13.84 60.82
N GLN A 54 2.47 15.11 60.80
CA GLN A 54 3.80 15.59 60.41
C GLN A 54 4.85 15.21 61.47
N ALA A 55 5.73 14.26 61.13
CA ALA A 55 7.06 14.15 61.75
C ALA A 55 8.01 13.42 60.79
N GLY A 56 9.00 14.14 60.23
CA GLY A 56 10.11 13.56 59.48
C GLY A 56 10.50 14.30 58.20
N VAL A 57 10.82 15.60 58.27
CA VAL A 57 11.11 16.42 57.08
C VAL A 57 12.61 16.52 56.73
N GLU A 58 13.55 16.15 57.60
CA GLU A 58 14.98 16.44 57.34
C GLU A 58 15.83 15.29 56.76
N LEU A 59 15.34 14.04 56.69
CA LEU A 59 16.09 12.92 56.07
C LEU A 59 15.61 12.53 54.66
N LEU A 60 14.62 13.24 54.10
CA LEU A 60 14.05 12.98 52.76
C LEU A 60 14.63 13.88 51.66
N GLN A 61 15.32 14.97 52.01
CA GLN A 61 15.82 15.94 51.03
C GLN A 61 17.04 15.42 50.25
N HIS A 62 17.94 14.66 50.87
CA HIS A 62 19.10 14.08 50.17
C HIS A 62 18.76 12.86 49.28
N GLY A 63 17.68 12.14 49.58
CA GLY A 63 17.17 11.06 48.70
C GLY A 63 16.45 11.60 47.47
N ALA A 64 15.71 12.70 47.61
CA ALA A 64 14.98 13.35 46.53
C ALA A 64 15.92 13.93 45.46
N GLU A 65 17.09 14.47 45.84
CA GLU A 65 18.05 15.03 44.88
C GLU A 65 18.80 13.97 44.07
N ARG A 66 19.18 12.83 44.68
CA ARG A 66 19.77 11.70 43.93
C ARG A 66 18.75 11.05 42.98
N SER A 67 17.49 10.95 43.39
CA SER A 67 16.40 10.44 42.55
C SER A 67 16.11 11.36 41.35
N ARG A 68 16.15 12.69 41.54
CA ARG A 68 15.99 13.66 40.45
C ARG A 68 17.13 13.63 39.44
N ARG A 69 18.39 13.47 39.87
CA ARG A 69 19.52 13.32 38.93
C ARG A 69 19.44 12.03 38.11
N GLY A 70 19.12 10.90 38.73
CA GLY A 70 18.96 9.64 37.99
C GLY A 70 17.83 9.67 36.96
N ARG A 71 16.72 10.36 37.28
CA ARG A 71 15.58 10.53 36.35
C ARG A 71 15.91 11.46 35.17
N ALA A 72 16.61 12.56 35.42
CA ALA A 72 17.04 13.48 34.35
C ALA A 72 18.04 12.84 33.39
N GLU A 73 18.95 11.98 33.88
CA GLU A 73 19.90 11.24 33.03
C GLU A 73 19.21 10.16 32.18
N LEU A 74 18.23 9.45 32.75
CA LEU A 74 17.40 8.48 32.00
C LEU A 74 16.54 9.17 30.92
N GLU A 75 15.96 10.33 31.23
CA GLU A 75 15.18 11.12 30.26
C GLU A 75 16.06 11.74 29.16
N ALA A 76 17.27 12.21 29.50
CA ALA A 76 18.24 12.71 28.52
C ALA A 76 18.75 11.59 27.59
N GLY A 77 19.03 10.41 28.13
CA GLY A 77 19.42 9.22 27.35
C GLY A 77 18.32 8.74 26.41
N ALA A 78 17.08 8.64 26.90
CA ALA A 78 15.92 8.28 26.09
C ALA A 78 15.65 9.31 24.97
N SER A 79 15.84 10.61 25.25
CA SER A 79 15.70 11.69 24.27
C SER A 79 16.78 11.63 23.18
N ALA A 80 18.03 11.32 23.54
CA ALA A 80 19.13 11.17 22.58
C ALA A 80 18.94 9.95 21.67
N GLN A 81 18.51 8.81 22.23
CA GLN A 81 18.22 7.60 21.47
C GLN A 81 17.00 7.77 20.55
N THR A 82 15.94 8.42 21.03
CA THR A 82 14.76 8.75 20.22
C THR A 82 15.10 9.73 19.09
N ARG A 83 15.97 10.72 19.35
CA ARG A 83 16.48 11.63 18.30
C ARG A 83 17.34 10.90 17.29
N ARG A 84 18.17 9.94 17.71
CA ARG A 84 18.99 9.12 16.81
C ARG A 84 18.14 8.18 15.96
N GLN A 85 17.11 7.56 16.54
CA GLN A 85 16.13 6.75 15.81
C GLN A 85 15.28 7.59 14.85
N ARG A 86 14.85 8.80 15.24
CA ARG A 86 14.16 9.73 14.34
C ARG A 86 15.06 10.22 13.20
N ARG A 87 16.36 10.38 13.44
CA ARG A 87 17.34 10.70 12.40
C ARG A 87 17.61 9.54 11.44
N GLN A 88 17.20 8.31 11.77
CA GLN A 88 17.23 7.16 10.87
C GLN A 88 15.96 7.00 10.03
N ARG A 89 14.92 7.81 10.24
CA ARG A 89 13.69 7.73 9.43
C ARG A 89 13.87 8.48 8.12
N ASP A 90 14.69 7.90 7.26
CA ASP A 90 15.14 8.47 6.00
C ASP A 90 14.38 7.94 4.77
N LEU A 91 13.35 7.10 4.95
CA LEU A 91 12.58 6.51 3.86
C LEU A 91 11.17 7.10 3.69
N ALA A 92 10.77 7.28 2.43
CA ALA A 92 9.39 7.54 2.01
C ALA A 92 8.93 6.50 0.99
N PHE A 93 7.82 5.83 1.26
CA PHE A 93 7.27 4.84 0.33
C PHE A 93 6.46 5.50 -0.78
N LEU A 94 6.69 5.11 -2.02
CA LEU A 94 5.84 5.46 -3.16
C LEU A 94 5.03 4.25 -3.59
N HIS A 95 3.71 4.37 -3.54
CA HIS A 95 2.80 3.29 -3.88
C HIS A 95 2.75 3.13 -5.40
N VAL A 96 3.31 2.02 -5.88
CA VAL A 96 3.07 1.53 -7.24
C VAL A 96 1.80 0.66 -7.19
N PRO A 97 0.76 0.94 -7.99
CA PRO A 97 -0.51 0.25 -7.89
C PRO A 97 -0.41 -1.27 -7.99
N TYR A 98 -1.29 -1.89 -7.20
CA TYR A 98 -1.62 -3.30 -7.09
C TYR A 98 -0.90 -4.11 -5.99
N ASN A 99 -1.71 -4.47 -4.98
CA ASN A 99 -1.48 -5.39 -3.85
C ASN A 99 -0.30 -5.11 -2.91
N PHE A 100 0.93 -5.21 -3.41
CA PHE A 100 2.12 -5.21 -2.54
C PHE A 100 2.33 -3.89 -1.84
N GLY A 101 1.98 -2.77 -2.49
CA GLY A 101 1.99 -1.47 -1.83
C GLY A 101 1.03 -1.40 -0.64
N HIS A 102 -0.13 -2.04 -0.71
CA HIS A 102 -1.06 -2.12 0.42
C HIS A 102 -0.51 -2.99 1.57
N THR A 103 0.26 -4.03 1.25
CA THR A 103 0.97 -4.82 2.27
C THR A 103 1.97 -3.93 3.03
N VAL A 104 2.78 -3.15 2.30
CA VAL A 104 3.77 -2.24 2.89
C VAL A 104 3.08 -1.19 3.77
N GLU A 105 2.03 -0.54 3.27
CA GLU A 105 1.23 0.44 4.02
C GLU A 105 0.64 -0.15 5.30
N ARG A 106 0.08 -1.36 5.20
CA ARG A 106 -0.52 -2.05 6.34
C ARG A 106 0.50 -2.34 7.42
N VAL A 107 1.61 -2.97 7.06
CA VAL A 107 2.64 -3.38 8.01
C VAL A 107 3.35 -2.16 8.59
N ALA A 108 3.56 -1.10 7.80
CA ALA A 108 4.13 0.15 8.30
C ALA A 108 3.22 0.86 9.31
N LEU A 109 1.90 0.81 9.13
CA LEU A 109 0.95 1.42 10.07
C LEU A 109 0.67 0.52 11.28
N LEU A 110 0.27 -0.73 11.04
CA LEU A 110 -0.35 -1.61 12.02
C LEU A 110 0.57 -2.74 12.51
N GLY A 111 1.76 -2.86 11.95
CA GLY A 111 2.68 -3.96 12.22
C GLY A 111 2.31 -5.28 11.53
N ALA A 112 3.20 -6.25 11.65
CA ALA A 112 3.01 -7.62 11.17
C ALA A 112 1.83 -8.32 11.88
N ASN A 113 1.21 -9.27 11.19
CA ASN A 113 0.04 -10.03 11.60
C ASN A 113 -1.22 -9.20 11.89
N SER A 114 -1.25 -7.93 11.48
CA SER A 114 -2.45 -7.10 11.57
C SER A 114 -3.55 -7.60 10.64
N SER A 115 -4.81 -7.50 11.08
CA SER A 115 -5.92 -8.04 10.31
C SER A 115 -6.26 -7.17 9.10
N PHE A 116 -6.77 -7.79 8.03
CA PHE A 116 -7.26 -7.03 6.86
C PHE A 116 -8.37 -6.04 7.24
N SER A 117 -9.25 -6.40 8.19
CA SER A 117 -10.33 -5.52 8.67
C SER A 117 -9.80 -4.23 9.33
N GLU A 118 -8.72 -4.32 10.10
CA GLU A 118 -8.09 -3.14 10.70
C GLU A 118 -7.49 -2.24 9.62
N TYR A 119 -6.82 -2.83 8.64
CA TYR A 119 -6.29 -2.11 7.49
C TYR A 119 -7.39 -1.43 6.68
N SER A 120 -8.46 -2.14 6.32
CA SER A 120 -9.59 -1.56 5.58
C SER A 120 -10.23 -0.39 6.33
N SER A 121 -10.33 -0.49 7.66
CA SER A 121 -10.84 0.60 8.49
C SER A 121 -9.92 1.83 8.48
N ALA A 122 -8.61 1.61 8.52
CA ALA A 122 -7.62 2.69 8.41
C ALA A 122 -7.61 3.31 7.00
N ALA A 123 -7.70 2.50 5.95
CA ALA A 123 -7.78 2.96 4.57
C ALA A 123 -9.05 3.79 4.32
N LEU A 124 -10.21 3.35 4.83
CA LEU A 124 -11.46 4.11 4.73
C LEU A 124 -11.35 5.47 5.44
N LEU A 125 -10.75 5.49 6.63
CA LEU A 125 -10.49 6.73 7.36
C LEU A 125 -9.54 7.64 6.59
N SER A 126 -8.49 7.09 5.98
CA SER A 126 -7.55 7.86 5.18
C SER A 126 -8.21 8.42 3.92
N ASP A 127 -9.11 7.69 3.27
CA ASP A 127 -9.80 8.14 2.05
C ASP A 127 -11.00 9.08 2.32
N ALA A 128 -11.43 9.24 3.58
CA ALA A 128 -12.60 10.03 3.96
C ALA A 128 -12.37 11.55 3.84
N THR A 129 -12.35 12.08 2.61
CA THR A 129 -12.06 13.50 2.31
C THR A 129 -13.05 14.50 2.93
N PHE A 130 -14.22 14.04 3.37
CA PHE A 130 -15.18 14.86 4.15
C PHE A 130 -14.72 15.12 5.59
N ILE A 131 -13.71 14.39 6.09
CA ILE A 131 -13.07 14.60 7.38
C ILE A 131 -11.82 15.46 7.17
N PRO A 132 -11.64 16.56 7.94
CA PRO A 132 -10.44 17.38 7.86
C PRO A 132 -9.16 16.55 7.93
N GLU A 133 -8.18 16.87 7.09
CA GLU A 133 -6.95 16.09 6.91
C GLU A 133 -6.20 15.87 8.23
N GLN A 134 -6.06 16.93 9.03
CA GLN A 134 -5.38 16.88 10.33
C GLN A 134 -6.05 15.90 11.29
N VAL A 135 -7.38 15.82 11.26
CA VAL A 135 -8.16 14.88 12.09
C VAL A 135 -7.97 13.44 11.60
N ARG A 136 -7.93 13.20 10.28
CA ARG A 136 -7.59 11.89 9.72
C ARG A 136 -6.19 11.46 10.16
N GLN A 137 -5.20 12.35 10.02
CA GLN A 137 -3.81 12.07 10.36
C GLN A 137 -3.63 11.77 11.85
N GLU A 138 -4.25 12.54 12.75
CA GLU A 138 -4.21 12.29 14.19
C GLU A 138 -4.78 10.92 14.54
N ARG A 139 -5.92 10.55 13.95
CA ARG A 139 -6.58 9.25 14.20
C ARG A 139 -5.76 8.08 13.66
N LEU A 140 -5.11 8.22 12.51
CA LEU A 140 -4.20 7.22 11.96
C LEU A 140 -2.94 7.09 12.82
N THR A 141 -2.35 8.20 13.26
CA THR A 141 -1.19 8.21 14.15
C THR A 141 -1.47 7.47 15.46
N LYS A 142 -2.69 7.58 16.01
CA LYS A 142 -3.11 6.83 17.21
C LYS A 142 -3.19 5.31 17.01
N LYS A 143 -3.33 4.85 15.77
CA LYS A 143 -3.32 3.42 15.41
C LYS A 143 -1.93 2.90 15.07
N MET A 144 -0.97 3.80 14.90
CA MET A 144 0.36 3.48 14.42
C MET A 144 1.15 2.69 15.47
N VAL A 145 1.76 1.58 15.07
CA VAL A 145 2.66 0.82 15.94
C VAL A 145 3.90 1.64 16.29
N SER A 146 4.58 1.27 17.38
CA SER A 146 5.84 1.91 17.76
C SER A 146 6.86 1.76 16.64
N GLY A 147 7.33 2.90 16.12
CA GLY A 147 8.24 2.91 14.97
C GLY A 147 7.57 2.62 13.62
N GLY A 148 6.25 2.72 13.52
CA GLY A 148 5.52 2.71 12.26
C GLY A 148 5.63 4.02 11.48
N GLU A 149 5.05 4.04 10.27
CA GLU A 149 5.03 5.19 9.37
C GLU A 149 3.66 5.33 8.66
N LEU A 150 3.27 6.57 8.38
CA LEU A 150 2.12 6.89 7.53
C LEU A 150 2.57 7.02 6.07
N TRP A 151 2.65 5.88 5.39
CA TRP A 151 3.10 5.78 4.01
C TRP A 151 1.95 5.59 3.02
N GLY A 152 2.18 6.01 1.78
CA GLY A 152 1.28 5.81 0.65
C GLY A 152 -0.15 6.27 0.96
N ARG A 153 -1.10 5.34 0.84
CA ARG A 153 -2.52 5.57 1.13
C ARG A 153 -2.77 6.00 2.58
N MET A 154 -1.91 5.64 3.53
CA MET A 154 -2.07 6.02 4.93
C MET A 154 -1.65 7.47 5.22
N TYR A 155 -1.12 8.19 4.23
CA TYR A 155 -0.89 9.63 4.31
C TYR A 155 -2.11 10.40 3.77
N PRO A 156 -2.93 11.06 4.61
CA PRO A 156 -4.24 11.58 4.21
C PRO A 156 -4.26 12.55 3.03
N ALA A 157 -3.19 13.32 2.80
CA ALA A 157 -3.08 14.22 1.66
C ALA A 157 -3.03 13.46 0.30
N MET A 158 -2.60 12.20 0.31
CA MET A 158 -2.53 11.36 -0.90
C MET A 158 -3.90 10.91 -1.42
N ALA A 159 -4.96 11.09 -0.63
CA ALA A 159 -6.34 10.81 -1.05
C ALA A 159 -6.90 11.85 -2.03
N ALA A 160 -6.24 13.01 -2.18
CA ALA A 160 -6.66 14.03 -3.14
C ALA A 160 -6.54 13.51 -4.59
N VAL A 161 -7.50 13.89 -5.44
CA VAL A 161 -7.51 13.57 -6.87
C VAL A 161 -6.56 14.52 -7.60
N ASN A 162 -5.69 13.95 -8.41
CA ASN A 162 -4.74 14.66 -9.25
C ASN A 162 -5.46 15.27 -10.46
N ASN A 163 -5.18 16.54 -10.76
CA ASN A 163 -5.85 17.26 -11.87
C ASN A 163 -5.30 16.89 -13.26
N VAL A 164 -4.13 16.26 -13.35
CA VAL A 164 -3.53 15.82 -14.61
C VAL A 164 -4.02 14.42 -14.97
N THR A 165 -3.96 13.50 -14.02
CA THR A 165 -4.27 12.08 -14.27
C THR A 165 -5.73 11.72 -13.98
N GLY A 166 -6.44 12.48 -13.15
CA GLY A 166 -7.79 12.15 -12.70
C GLY A 166 -7.84 11.06 -11.62
N CYS A 167 -6.70 10.50 -11.22
CA CYS A 167 -6.59 9.46 -10.20
C CYS A 167 -6.23 10.06 -8.84
N LYS A 168 -6.37 9.31 -7.76
CA LYS A 168 -5.80 9.73 -6.46
C LYS A 168 -4.28 9.87 -6.54
N ASN A 169 -3.72 10.81 -5.78
CA ASN A 169 -2.26 11.04 -5.76
C ASN A 169 -1.49 9.79 -5.31
N VAL A 170 -2.05 8.97 -4.41
CA VAL A 170 -1.43 7.68 -4.03
C VAL A 170 -1.17 6.75 -5.22
N PHE A 171 -1.99 6.79 -6.28
CA PHE A 171 -1.85 5.96 -7.47
C PHE A 171 -1.28 6.72 -8.67
N THR A 172 -0.73 7.91 -8.44
CA THR A 172 -0.21 8.77 -9.49
C THR A 172 1.31 8.85 -9.37
N PRO A 173 2.08 8.75 -10.47
CA PRO A 173 3.52 8.99 -10.41
C PRO A 173 3.89 10.38 -9.88
N PRO A 174 4.93 10.53 -9.04
CA PRO A 174 5.26 11.80 -8.39
C PRO A 174 5.53 12.97 -9.33
N LYS A 175 5.97 12.71 -10.58
CA LYS A 175 6.17 13.76 -11.59
C LYS A 175 4.89 14.52 -11.96
N TYR A 176 3.72 13.99 -11.59
CA TYR A 176 2.42 14.64 -11.79
C TYR A 176 1.86 15.26 -10.51
N TRP A 177 2.49 15.06 -9.35
CA TRP A 177 2.00 15.62 -8.09
C TRP A 177 2.16 17.14 -8.04
N PRO A 178 1.30 17.85 -7.28
CA PRO A 178 1.60 19.21 -6.87
C PRO A 178 2.96 19.24 -6.15
N GLU A 179 3.82 20.19 -6.52
CA GLU A 179 5.18 20.29 -5.95
C GLU A 179 5.16 20.35 -4.42
N GLU A 180 4.16 21.03 -3.86
CA GLU A 180 4.08 21.23 -2.42
C GLU A 180 3.73 19.93 -1.68
N LEU A 181 2.87 19.10 -2.28
CA LEU A 181 2.58 17.76 -1.77
C LEU A 181 3.82 16.87 -1.83
N ALA A 182 4.56 16.91 -2.94
CA ALA A 182 5.76 16.10 -3.10
C ALA A 182 6.85 16.51 -2.09
N ARG A 183 7.06 17.83 -1.92
CA ARG A 183 8.02 18.37 -0.95
C ARG A 183 7.61 18.06 0.50
N GLU A 184 6.32 18.12 0.82
CA GLU A 184 5.82 17.80 2.16
C GLU A 184 5.97 16.30 2.48
N TYR A 185 5.55 15.44 1.56
CA TYR A 185 5.52 13.98 1.79
C TYR A 185 6.92 13.35 1.71
N VAL A 186 7.69 13.69 0.67
CA VAL A 186 9.04 13.13 0.45
C VAL A 186 10.08 13.92 1.25
N GLY A 187 10.05 15.25 1.17
CA GLY A 187 11.05 16.10 1.81
C GLY A 187 12.47 15.71 1.41
N ASN A 188 13.31 15.45 2.41
CA ASN A 188 14.70 15.00 2.24
C ASN A 188 14.87 13.47 2.37
N LYS A 189 13.79 12.71 2.29
CA LYS A 189 13.82 11.25 2.41
C LYS A 189 14.22 10.59 1.09
N THR A 190 14.88 9.44 1.19
CA THR A 190 15.08 8.53 0.08
C THR A 190 13.78 7.81 -0.22
N THR A 191 13.29 7.94 -1.44
CA THR A 191 12.07 7.24 -1.86
C THR A 191 12.37 5.79 -2.21
N PHE A 192 11.46 4.91 -1.83
CA PHE A 192 11.51 3.50 -2.21
C PHE A 192 10.14 3.03 -2.71
N GLY A 193 10.13 1.98 -3.52
CA GLY A 193 8.90 1.43 -4.07
C GLY A 193 9.12 0.06 -4.69
N MET A 194 8.02 -0.65 -4.90
CA MET A 194 8.04 -1.98 -5.51
C MET A 194 8.28 -1.87 -7.02
N LEU A 195 9.06 -2.78 -7.56
CA LEU A 195 9.19 -2.97 -9.01
C LEU A 195 8.87 -4.43 -9.33
N ARG A 196 7.82 -4.63 -10.13
CA ARG A 196 7.24 -5.93 -10.46
C ARG A 196 7.36 -6.24 -11.93
N ASP A 197 7.47 -7.53 -12.27
CA ASP A 197 7.38 -7.99 -13.65
C ASP A 197 6.05 -7.56 -14.30
N PRO A 198 6.06 -6.89 -15.47
CA PRO A 198 4.83 -6.38 -16.10
C PRO A 198 3.80 -7.46 -16.39
N TYR A 199 4.20 -8.68 -16.75
CA TYR A 199 3.24 -9.76 -17.02
C TYR A 199 2.50 -10.16 -15.75
N GLU A 200 3.25 -10.40 -14.68
CA GLU A 200 2.67 -10.78 -13.39
C GLU A 200 1.82 -9.65 -12.80
N ARG A 201 2.23 -8.40 -13.00
CA ARG A 201 1.43 -7.24 -12.61
C ARG A 201 0.08 -7.22 -13.33
N LEU A 202 0.02 -7.54 -14.62
CA LEU A 202 -1.23 -7.52 -15.39
C LEU A 202 -2.13 -8.72 -15.09
N VAL A 203 -1.55 -9.90 -14.85
CA VAL A 203 -2.32 -11.09 -14.43
C VAL A 203 -2.93 -10.86 -13.05
N ALA A 204 -2.12 -10.39 -12.12
CA ALA A 204 -2.63 -9.80 -10.90
C ALA A 204 -3.02 -8.34 -11.18
N LEU A 205 -3.72 -8.01 -12.24
CA LEU A 205 -4.62 -6.85 -12.28
C LEU A 205 -6.00 -7.43 -12.50
N PHE A 206 -6.06 -8.32 -13.48
CA PHE A 206 -7.19 -9.19 -13.75
C PHE A 206 -7.69 -9.96 -12.52
N ARG A 207 -6.84 -10.69 -11.78
CA ARG A 207 -7.32 -11.60 -10.71
C ARG A 207 -8.06 -10.90 -9.58
N GLY A 208 -7.63 -9.70 -9.22
CA GLY A 208 -8.18 -8.88 -8.14
C GLY A 208 -8.75 -7.55 -8.57
N SER A 209 -9.26 -7.46 -9.79
CA SER A 209 -9.98 -6.27 -10.18
C SER A 209 -11.25 -6.12 -9.33
N LEU A 210 -11.56 -4.88 -8.95
CA LEU A 210 -12.68 -4.54 -8.06
C LEU A 210 -13.75 -3.75 -8.83
N GLY A 211 -14.15 -4.29 -9.98
CA GLY A 211 -15.08 -3.61 -10.90
C GLY A 211 -14.43 -2.45 -11.65
N ASP A 212 -15.26 -1.50 -12.12
CA ASP A 212 -14.82 -0.40 -12.99
C ASP A 212 -13.78 0.54 -12.35
N ASP A 213 -13.70 0.59 -11.02
CA ASP A 213 -12.86 1.55 -10.30
C ASP A 213 -11.38 1.12 -10.27
N TYR A 214 -11.05 -0.01 -9.63
CA TYR A 214 -9.66 -0.42 -9.37
C TYR A 214 -9.31 -1.69 -10.15
N GLY A 215 -8.57 -1.52 -11.24
CA GLY A 215 -8.14 -2.62 -12.12
C GLY A 215 -9.16 -3.06 -13.18
N GLY A 216 -10.32 -2.40 -13.30
CA GLY A 216 -11.30 -2.55 -14.39
C GLY A 216 -12.26 -3.74 -14.30
N ASP A 217 -13.37 -3.68 -15.04
CA ASP A 217 -14.33 -4.78 -15.13
C ASP A 217 -13.93 -5.80 -16.20
N TYR A 218 -13.45 -6.95 -15.71
CA TYR A 218 -13.09 -8.11 -16.52
C TYR A 218 -13.98 -9.33 -16.22
N SER A 219 -15.18 -9.09 -15.64
CA SER A 219 -16.18 -10.10 -15.26
C SER A 219 -16.43 -11.15 -16.34
N ARG A 220 -16.43 -10.76 -17.63
CA ARG A 220 -16.63 -11.67 -18.76
C ARG A 220 -15.55 -12.75 -18.93
N PHE A 221 -14.34 -12.54 -18.41
CA PHE A 221 -13.21 -13.45 -18.52
C PHE A 221 -13.02 -14.35 -17.28
N TYR A 222 -13.64 -14.01 -16.14
CA TYR A 222 -13.51 -14.77 -14.90
C TYR A 222 -14.10 -16.19 -14.94
N PRO A 223 -15.26 -16.48 -15.57
CA PRO A 223 -15.83 -17.82 -15.57
C PRO A 223 -14.90 -18.91 -16.13
N THR A 224 -14.01 -18.53 -17.05
CA THR A 224 -13.03 -19.43 -17.69
C THR A 224 -11.60 -19.14 -17.27
N CYS A 225 -11.37 -18.16 -16.39
CA CYS A 225 -10.05 -17.66 -16.05
C CYS A 225 -9.19 -17.36 -17.29
N ASP A 226 -9.78 -16.71 -18.30
CA ASP A 226 -9.10 -16.36 -19.56
C ASP A 226 -8.20 -15.13 -19.38
N VAL A 227 -7.07 -15.37 -18.69
CA VAL A 227 -6.05 -14.35 -18.38
C VAL A 227 -5.51 -13.71 -19.66
N ASN A 228 -5.35 -14.49 -20.72
CA ASN A 228 -4.76 -14.02 -21.97
C ASN A 228 -5.66 -12.99 -22.64
N ALA A 229 -6.94 -13.31 -22.81
CA ALA A 229 -7.89 -12.38 -23.42
C ALA A 229 -8.12 -11.12 -22.56
N ALA A 230 -8.12 -11.27 -21.23
CA ALA A 230 -8.22 -10.14 -20.31
C ALA A 230 -7.03 -9.18 -20.42
N VAL A 231 -5.80 -9.69 -20.33
CA VAL A 231 -4.58 -8.88 -20.44
C VAL A 231 -4.45 -8.25 -21.83
N ARG A 232 -4.81 -9.00 -22.88
CA ARG A 232 -4.85 -8.45 -24.24
C ARG A 232 -5.80 -7.26 -24.34
N GLN A 233 -7.01 -7.36 -23.77
CA GLN A 233 -7.96 -6.25 -23.72
C GLN A 233 -7.37 -5.05 -22.98
N MET A 234 -6.77 -5.24 -21.80
CA MET A 234 -6.10 -4.15 -21.06
C MET A 234 -5.07 -3.42 -21.93
N MET A 235 -4.23 -4.15 -22.68
CA MET A 235 -3.22 -3.52 -23.52
C MET A 235 -3.83 -2.73 -24.68
N LEU A 236 -4.91 -3.23 -25.27
CA LEU A 236 -5.64 -2.49 -26.30
C LEU A 236 -6.26 -1.21 -25.74
N ASP A 237 -6.80 -1.24 -24.52
CA ASP A 237 -7.37 -0.08 -23.84
C ASP A 237 -6.29 0.99 -23.57
N VAL A 238 -5.11 0.58 -23.09
CA VAL A 238 -3.96 1.48 -22.90
C VAL A 238 -3.51 2.09 -24.22
N LYS A 239 -3.41 1.30 -25.29
CA LYS A 239 -3.04 1.79 -26.63
C LYS A 239 -4.08 2.74 -27.21
N ALA A 240 -5.34 2.64 -26.80
CA ALA A 240 -6.40 3.58 -27.14
C ALA A 240 -6.33 4.90 -26.35
N GLY A 241 -5.38 5.03 -25.41
CA GLY A 241 -5.14 6.23 -24.61
C GLY A 241 -5.54 6.10 -23.14
N GLY A 242 -6.07 4.95 -22.71
CA GLY A 242 -6.56 4.69 -21.36
C GLY A 242 -5.48 4.48 -20.29
N LYS A 243 -4.30 5.09 -20.41
CA LYS A 243 -3.18 4.81 -19.49
C LYS A 243 -3.47 5.19 -18.03
N PHE A 244 -4.36 6.15 -17.82
CA PHE A 244 -4.78 6.63 -16.50
C PHE A 244 -6.11 6.03 -16.04
N ASP A 245 -6.69 5.11 -16.82
CA ASP A 245 -7.96 4.48 -16.46
C ASP A 245 -7.80 3.59 -15.22
N HIS A 246 -8.93 3.30 -14.59
CA HIS A 246 -9.05 2.44 -13.42
C HIS A 246 -8.07 2.80 -12.30
N GLU A 247 -8.14 4.06 -11.83
CA GLU A 247 -7.28 4.60 -10.78
C GLU A 247 -5.78 4.48 -11.11
N CYS A 248 -5.42 4.78 -12.37
CA CYS A 248 -4.03 4.78 -12.85
C CYS A 248 -3.32 3.42 -12.73
N THR A 249 -4.08 2.33 -12.63
CA THR A 249 -3.50 0.99 -12.47
C THR A 249 -2.74 0.52 -13.71
N TYR A 250 -2.97 1.12 -14.88
CA TYR A 250 -2.24 0.84 -16.13
C TYR A 250 -1.00 1.70 -16.38
N VAL A 251 -0.68 2.65 -15.49
CA VAL A 251 0.52 3.46 -15.67
C VAL A 251 1.77 2.58 -15.55
N PRO A 252 2.71 2.62 -16.51
CA PRO A 252 4.00 1.94 -16.41
C PRO A 252 4.73 2.29 -15.11
N GLN A 253 5.32 1.30 -14.44
CA GLN A 253 5.99 1.47 -13.16
C GLN A 253 7.21 2.37 -13.29
N ALA A 254 7.88 2.35 -14.45
CA ALA A 254 9.01 3.23 -14.73
C ALA A 254 8.67 4.72 -14.53
N GLU A 255 7.41 5.13 -14.77
CA GLU A 255 6.99 6.51 -14.52
C GLU A 255 7.09 6.92 -13.04
N TYR A 256 7.00 5.98 -12.10
CA TYR A 256 7.15 6.22 -10.66
C TYR A 256 8.62 6.40 -10.24
N PHE A 257 9.57 5.98 -11.09
CA PHE A 257 11.02 6.14 -10.86
C PHE A 257 11.55 7.47 -11.43
N GLU A 258 10.75 8.17 -12.23
CA GLU A 258 11.15 9.40 -12.90
C GLU A 258 11.05 10.65 -12.00
N GLY A 259 11.85 11.66 -12.34
CA GLY A 259 11.82 12.97 -11.68
C GLY A 259 12.57 13.03 -10.34
N GLU A 260 12.56 14.22 -9.75
CA GLU A 260 13.24 14.51 -8.49
C GLU A 260 12.72 13.59 -7.36
N TYR A 261 11.41 13.51 -7.23
CA TYR A 261 10.72 12.75 -6.19
C TYR A 261 10.42 11.29 -6.57
N GLY A 262 10.86 10.80 -7.73
CA GLY A 262 10.65 9.41 -8.14
C GLY A 262 11.43 8.40 -7.28
N ILE A 263 11.03 7.12 -7.31
CA ILE A 263 11.63 6.02 -6.55
C ILE A 263 13.14 5.93 -6.80
N LYS A 264 13.94 5.96 -5.72
CA LYS A 264 15.41 5.78 -5.78
C LYS A 264 15.83 4.35 -5.42
N LEU A 265 15.17 3.74 -4.44
CA LEU A 265 15.42 2.37 -3.99
C LEU A 265 14.33 1.44 -4.52
N ALA A 266 14.70 0.53 -5.42
CA ALA A 266 13.79 -0.47 -5.97
C ALA A 266 13.73 -1.69 -5.05
N VAL A 267 12.52 -2.10 -4.67
CA VAL A 267 12.27 -3.37 -3.98
C VAL A 267 11.85 -4.40 -5.02
N ASP A 268 12.61 -5.49 -5.11
CA ASP A 268 12.34 -6.57 -6.06
C ASP A 268 11.11 -7.39 -5.63
N ASN A 269 10.05 -7.31 -6.42
CA ASN A 269 8.83 -8.05 -6.10
C ASN A 269 8.97 -9.58 -6.28
N ARG A 270 9.91 -10.08 -7.11
CA ARG A 270 10.13 -11.53 -7.29
C ARG A 270 10.64 -12.20 -6.01
N LEU A 271 11.31 -11.42 -5.16
CA LEU A 271 11.90 -11.84 -3.89
C LEU A 271 11.16 -11.28 -2.66
N PHE A 272 9.90 -10.89 -2.81
CA PHE A 272 9.10 -10.38 -1.70
C PHE A 272 8.60 -11.55 -0.79
N PRO A 273 8.65 -11.44 0.55
CA PRO A 273 8.94 -10.23 1.35
C PRO A 273 10.42 -9.97 1.66
N ASP A 274 11.33 -10.89 1.36
CA ASP A 274 12.74 -10.79 1.77
C ASP A 274 13.44 -9.54 1.25
N SER A 275 13.21 -9.16 -0.01
CA SER A 275 13.79 -7.94 -0.61
C SER A 275 13.36 -6.67 0.11
N PHE A 276 12.09 -6.60 0.54
CA PHE A 276 11.56 -5.47 1.31
C PHE A 276 12.17 -5.44 2.71
N ASN A 277 12.15 -6.59 3.39
CA ASN A 277 12.68 -6.73 4.76
C ASN A 277 14.16 -6.36 4.82
N LYS A 278 14.93 -6.71 3.78
CA LYS A 278 16.32 -6.30 3.61
C LYS A 278 16.47 -4.77 3.58
N VAL A 279 15.70 -4.08 2.74
CA VAL A 279 15.73 -2.60 2.65
C VAL A 279 15.36 -1.97 4.00
N MET A 280 14.29 -2.46 4.65
CA MET A 280 13.90 -1.95 5.96
C MET A 280 15.01 -2.11 7.00
N LYS A 281 15.66 -3.28 7.05
CA LYS A 281 16.76 -3.56 7.97
C LYS A 281 17.98 -2.67 7.70
N GLU A 282 18.36 -2.49 6.44
CA GLU A 282 19.50 -1.65 6.04
C GLU A 282 19.32 -0.17 6.44
N HIS A 283 18.07 0.29 6.50
CA HIS A 283 17.72 1.66 6.90
C HIS A 283 17.28 1.80 8.37
N GLY A 284 17.38 0.74 9.19
CA GLY A 284 17.05 0.80 10.62
C GLY A 284 15.56 0.81 10.95
N TYR A 285 14.72 0.28 10.05
CA TYR A 285 13.29 0.08 10.21
C TYR A 285 12.96 -1.32 10.76
N ASP A 286 13.62 -1.73 11.85
CA ASP A 286 13.50 -3.10 12.41
C ASP A 286 12.07 -3.49 12.83
N ALA A 287 11.23 -2.49 13.15
CA ALA A 287 9.84 -2.70 13.54
C ALA A 287 8.88 -2.92 12.35
N ILE A 288 9.32 -2.63 11.12
CA ILE A 288 8.53 -2.77 9.89
C ILE A 288 9.10 -3.96 9.13
N GLN A 289 8.52 -5.14 9.36
CA GLN A 289 8.89 -6.38 8.70
C GLN A 289 7.63 -7.10 8.24
N VAL A 290 7.63 -7.60 7.01
CA VAL A 290 6.50 -8.32 6.41
C VAL A 290 6.75 -9.81 6.59
N ALA A 291 5.82 -10.52 7.22
CA ALA A 291 5.81 -11.98 7.23
C ALA A 291 5.10 -12.54 5.98
N ASP A 292 5.30 -13.82 5.66
CA ASP A 292 4.69 -14.44 4.47
C ASP A 292 3.15 -14.40 4.51
N ASN A 293 2.57 -14.55 5.70
CA ASN A 293 1.12 -14.44 5.94
C ASN A 293 0.63 -12.98 5.97
N ASP A 294 1.54 -11.99 5.94
CA ASP A 294 1.16 -10.59 5.85
C ASP A 294 0.83 -10.14 4.43
N VAL A 295 1.33 -10.88 3.44
CA VAL A 295 1.25 -10.48 2.04
C VAL A 295 -0.20 -10.44 1.57
N MET A 296 -0.70 -9.23 1.32
CA MET A 296 -1.97 -9.02 0.68
C MET A 296 -1.83 -9.41 -0.79
N HIS A 297 -2.40 -10.54 -1.15
CA HIS A 297 -2.42 -11.04 -2.52
C HIS A 297 -3.86 -11.14 -3.02
N VAL A 298 -3.99 -11.34 -4.33
CA VAL A 298 -5.29 -11.56 -4.96
C VAL A 298 -5.62 -13.04 -5.00
N GLY A 299 -6.90 -13.32 -4.76
CA GLY A 299 -7.48 -14.65 -4.95
C GLY A 299 -8.13 -14.78 -6.33
N ASN A 300 -8.79 -15.93 -6.54
CA ASN A 300 -9.44 -16.32 -7.79
C ASN A 300 -8.46 -16.59 -8.93
N CYS A 301 -8.80 -17.58 -9.76
CA CYS A 301 -7.95 -18.04 -10.86
C CYS A 301 -6.50 -18.29 -10.39
N ASN A 302 -6.36 -19.02 -9.27
CA ASN A 302 -5.05 -19.21 -8.62
C ASN A 302 -4.06 -20.04 -9.44
N ASP A 303 -4.56 -20.81 -10.39
CA ASP A 303 -3.75 -21.55 -11.37
C ASP A 303 -3.42 -20.74 -12.64
N SER A 304 -3.84 -19.46 -12.67
CA SER A 304 -3.58 -18.53 -13.76
C SER A 304 -2.45 -17.55 -13.44
N TRP A 305 -1.48 -17.48 -14.34
CA TRP A 305 -0.22 -16.74 -14.19
C TRP A 305 0.37 -16.40 -15.56
N SER A 306 1.48 -15.64 -15.61
CA SER A 306 2.02 -15.05 -16.85
C SER A 306 2.28 -16.03 -17.99
N TRP A 307 2.50 -17.32 -17.68
CA TRP A 307 2.77 -18.35 -18.69
C TRP A 307 1.64 -18.53 -19.72
N GLN A 308 0.39 -18.22 -19.34
CA GLN A 308 -0.77 -18.39 -20.22
C GLN A 308 -0.87 -17.32 -21.30
N LEU A 309 -0.01 -16.29 -21.25
CA LEU A 309 0.00 -15.23 -22.25
C LEU A 309 0.63 -15.73 -23.55
N ASP A 310 -0.12 -15.63 -24.65
CA ASP A 310 0.37 -15.96 -25.98
C ASP A 310 1.33 -14.90 -26.52
N CYS A 311 2.01 -15.21 -27.63
CA CYS A 311 3.05 -14.32 -28.17
C CYS A 311 2.49 -12.98 -28.64
N GLU A 312 1.24 -12.93 -29.09
CA GLU A 312 0.60 -11.67 -29.49
C GLU A 312 0.36 -10.77 -28.27
N THR A 313 -0.19 -11.34 -27.21
CA THR A 313 -0.47 -10.63 -25.96
C THR A 313 0.84 -10.20 -25.30
N ARG A 314 1.86 -11.06 -25.28
CA ARG A 314 3.18 -10.69 -24.76
C ARG A 314 3.83 -9.57 -25.54
N ALA A 315 3.71 -9.56 -26.87
CA ALA A 315 4.22 -8.47 -27.70
C ALA A 315 3.52 -7.13 -27.37
N LEU A 316 2.20 -7.14 -27.15
CA LEU A 316 1.46 -5.95 -26.72
C LEU A 316 1.94 -5.44 -25.36
N VAL A 317 2.16 -6.33 -24.39
CA VAL A 317 2.68 -5.95 -23.07
C VAL A 317 4.11 -5.41 -23.19
N GLN A 318 4.98 -6.05 -23.97
CA GLN A 318 6.35 -5.57 -24.22
C GLN A 318 6.36 -4.20 -24.88
N GLU A 319 5.43 -3.91 -25.80
CA GLU A 319 5.30 -2.60 -26.42
C GLU A 319 4.88 -1.54 -25.40
N VAL A 320 3.83 -1.79 -24.62
CA VAL A 320 3.27 -0.82 -23.67
C VAL A 320 4.21 -0.59 -22.47
N TYR A 321 4.84 -1.64 -21.96
CA TYR A 321 5.67 -1.63 -20.76
C TYR A 321 7.17 -1.80 -21.04
N ALA A 322 7.65 -1.44 -22.24
CA ALA A 322 9.05 -1.55 -22.62
C ALA A 322 10.02 -0.91 -21.60
N ALA A 323 9.62 0.25 -21.05
CA ALA A 323 10.41 0.97 -20.04
C ALA A 323 10.51 0.21 -18.71
N ASP A 324 9.46 -0.50 -18.30
CA ASP A 324 9.46 -1.31 -17.07
C ASP A 324 10.42 -2.49 -17.21
N PHE A 325 10.39 -3.21 -18.34
CA PHE A 325 11.32 -4.31 -18.59
C PHE A 325 12.77 -3.85 -18.59
N LYS A 326 13.06 -2.73 -19.24
CA LYS A 326 14.39 -2.12 -19.23
C LYS A 326 14.82 -1.79 -17.80
N LEU A 327 13.95 -1.14 -17.02
CA LEU A 327 14.24 -0.77 -15.64
C LEU A 327 14.51 -2.01 -14.77
N ILE A 328 13.75 -3.09 -14.94
CA ILE A 328 13.95 -4.36 -14.22
C ILE A 328 15.31 -4.98 -14.55
N CYS A 329 15.68 -5.02 -15.83
CA CYS A 329 17.00 -5.50 -16.26
C CYS A 329 18.13 -4.65 -15.63
N GLU A 330 17.99 -3.32 -15.62
CA GLU A 330 18.98 -2.42 -15.01
C GLU A 330 19.10 -2.57 -13.50
N LYS A 331 17.99 -2.78 -12.79
CA LYS A 331 17.96 -2.85 -11.32
C LYS A 331 18.34 -4.23 -10.78
N PHE A 332 17.92 -5.30 -11.45
CA PHE A 332 17.98 -6.66 -10.90
C PHE A 332 18.67 -7.66 -11.83
N GLY A 333 19.01 -7.27 -13.07
CA GLY A 333 19.63 -8.17 -14.06
C GLY A 333 18.66 -9.13 -14.74
N TYR A 334 17.35 -8.99 -14.53
CA TYR A 334 16.35 -9.81 -15.21
C TYR A 334 16.07 -9.24 -16.60
N CYS A 335 16.82 -9.70 -17.58
CA CYS A 335 16.82 -9.14 -18.94
C CYS A 335 16.11 -10.04 -19.98
N ASP A 336 15.70 -11.25 -19.60
CA ASP A 336 14.92 -12.12 -20.47
C ASP A 336 13.46 -11.67 -20.48
N LEU A 337 13.05 -11.03 -21.59
CA LEU A 337 11.68 -10.58 -21.81
C LEU A 337 10.69 -11.73 -21.94
N ASN A 338 11.19 -12.97 -22.12
CA ASN A 338 10.36 -14.15 -22.26
C ASN A 338 10.28 -14.99 -20.99
N ASP A 339 10.92 -14.56 -19.90
CA ASP A 339 10.87 -15.23 -18.61
C ASP A 339 9.44 -15.31 -18.07
N ASN A 340 9.10 -16.47 -17.49
CA ASN A 340 7.83 -16.66 -16.78
C ASN A 340 8.12 -16.58 -15.30
N THR A 341 7.49 -15.63 -14.62
CA THR A 341 7.81 -15.38 -13.22
C THR A 341 6.59 -15.55 -12.36
N CYS A 342 6.80 -15.91 -11.12
CA CYS A 342 5.80 -15.97 -10.08
C CYS A 342 6.49 -15.60 -8.77
N ILE A 343 5.73 -15.35 -7.72
CA ILE A 343 6.29 -15.02 -6.41
C ILE A 343 6.31 -16.28 -5.57
N HIS A 344 7.51 -16.77 -5.29
CA HIS A 344 7.72 -17.94 -4.44
C HIS A 344 7.51 -17.58 -2.96
N GLY A 345 7.13 -18.56 -2.15
CA GLY A 345 6.92 -18.36 -0.70
C GLY A 345 5.59 -17.71 -0.32
N VAL A 346 4.92 -17.00 -1.23
CA VAL A 346 3.57 -16.46 -0.99
C VAL A 346 2.51 -17.43 -1.52
N ALA A 347 1.61 -17.86 -0.63
CA ALA A 347 0.56 -18.81 -0.97
C ALA A 347 -0.27 -18.31 -2.17
N GLN A 348 -0.59 -19.22 -3.11
CA GLN A 348 -1.45 -18.97 -4.28
C GLN A 348 -0.91 -17.94 -5.30
N MET A 349 0.33 -17.46 -5.14
CA MET A 349 0.98 -16.55 -6.09
C MET A 349 1.94 -17.24 -7.05
N CYS A 350 2.30 -18.50 -6.77
CA CYS A 350 3.02 -19.34 -7.69
C CYS A 350 2.38 -20.73 -7.74
N PRO A 351 1.72 -21.12 -8.86
CA PRO A 351 1.19 -22.46 -9.02
C PRO A 351 2.29 -23.51 -8.93
N GLN A 352 1.99 -24.71 -8.40
CA GLN A 352 2.99 -25.78 -8.31
C GLN A 352 3.63 -26.09 -9.68
N LYS A 353 2.83 -26.05 -10.75
CA LYS A 353 3.30 -26.27 -12.14
C LYS A 353 4.34 -25.26 -12.62
N ALA A 354 4.39 -24.06 -12.02
CA ALA A 354 5.41 -23.07 -12.37
C ALA A 354 6.83 -23.55 -12.01
N THR A 355 6.95 -24.40 -10.98
CA THR A 355 8.24 -24.95 -10.55
C THR A 355 8.79 -26.03 -11.49
N GLU A 356 8.01 -26.46 -12.48
CA GLU A 356 8.41 -27.48 -13.47
C GLU A 356 9.26 -26.89 -14.63
N GLY A 357 9.57 -25.59 -14.60
CA GLY A 357 10.53 -24.98 -15.53
C GLY A 357 9.98 -24.67 -16.92
N LEU A 358 8.69 -24.34 -17.02
CA LEU A 358 8.04 -23.99 -18.29
C LEU A 358 8.57 -22.65 -18.83
N LYS A 359 9.45 -22.73 -19.84
CA LYS A 359 9.75 -21.57 -20.68
C LYS A 359 8.53 -21.20 -21.50
N SER A 360 8.39 -19.91 -21.82
CA SER A 360 7.37 -19.49 -22.75
C SER A 360 7.55 -20.17 -24.11
N ASN A 361 6.44 -20.38 -24.82
CA ASN A 361 6.44 -20.82 -26.21
C ASN A 361 6.71 -19.66 -27.20
N CYS A 362 7.16 -18.52 -26.66
CA CYS A 362 7.67 -17.33 -27.34
C CYS A 362 9.13 -17.14 -26.89
#